data_AF-A0A962SWY4-F1
#
_entry.id   AF-A0A962SWY4-F1
#
_cell.length_a   1.000
_cell.length_b   1.000
_cell.length_c   1.000
_cell.angle_alpha   90.00
_cell.angle_beta   90.00
_cell.angle_gamma   90.00
#
_symmetry.space_group_name_H-M   'P 1'
#
loop_
_entity.id
_entity.type
_entity.pdbx_description
1 polymer ?
#
loop_
_entity_poly.entity_id
_entity_poly.type
_entity_poly.pdbx_seq_one_letter_code
_entity_poly.pdbx_strand_id
1 'polypeptide(L)' 'MTQKKRSSWRQMDPFLAREQEQYGRPSPSREFILQYLEERGMPLTLEALCTEWSMEESWEVEALSRRLRAM' A
#
# COMPACT_ATOMS: atom_id res chain seq x y z
N MET A 1 11.39 -13.93 21.75
CA MET A 1 11.61 -13.43 20.37
C MET A 1 10.28 -12.90 19.89
N THR A 2 10.08 -11.58 19.97
CA THR A 2 8.79 -10.93 19.66
C THR A 2 8.53 -11.04 18.17
N GLN A 3 7.57 -11.89 17.79
CA GLN A 3 6.95 -11.93 16.46
C GLN A 3 6.37 -10.54 16.18
N LYS A 4 7.18 -9.66 15.58
CA LYS A 4 6.74 -8.36 15.06
C LYS A 4 5.79 -8.69 13.91
N LYS A 5 4.51 -8.78 14.23
CA LYS A 5 3.42 -9.05 13.28
C LYS A 5 3.51 -7.96 12.22
N ARG A 6 4.11 -8.27 11.07
CA ARG A 6 4.28 -7.31 9.98
C ARG A 6 2.88 -6.94 9.51
N SER A 7 2.55 -5.66 9.56
CA SER A 7 1.21 -5.17 9.18
C SER A 7 1.05 -5.32 7.67
N SER A 8 0.28 -6.32 7.23
CA SER A 8 -0.02 -6.47 5.81
C SER A 8 -1.00 -5.36 5.41
N TRP A 9 -0.59 -4.51 4.47
CA TRP A 9 -1.45 -3.47 3.90
C TRP A 9 -2.78 -4.01 3.38
N ARG A 10 -2.80 -5.29 2.99
CA ARG A 10 -4.01 -6.01 2.53
C ARG A 10 -5.10 -6.11 3.61
N GLN A 11 -4.73 -6.06 4.89
CA GLN A 11 -5.69 -6.05 6.00
C GLN A 11 -6.06 -4.64 6.45
N MET A 12 -5.26 -3.64 6.08
CA MET A 12 -5.44 -2.24 6.47
C MET A 12 -6.23 -1.46 5.42
N ASP A 13 -6.19 -1.88 4.16
CA ASP A 13 -6.92 -1.24 3.05
C ASP A 13 -8.35 -1.80 2.93
N PRO A 14 -9.39 -1.04 3.35
CA PRO A 14 -10.77 -1.48 3.25
C PRO A 14 -11.27 -1.57 1.80
N PHE A 15 -10.58 -0.95 0.84
CA PHE A 15 -10.98 -0.88 -0.55
C PHE A 15 -10.25 -1.91 -1.44
N LEU A 16 -9.39 -2.77 -0.85
CA LEU A 16 -8.63 -3.78 -1.59
C LEU A 16 -9.49 -4.63 -2.53
N ALA A 17 -10.64 -5.13 -2.05
CA ALA A 17 -11.52 -5.98 -2.84
C ALA A 17 -11.98 -5.27 -4.12
N ARG A 18 -12.35 -3.99 -4.01
CA ARG A 18 -12.77 -3.14 -5.13
C ARG A 18 -11.66 -2.97 -6.16
N GLU A 19 -10.44 -2.66 -5.72
CA GLU A 19 -9.30 -2.50 -6.63
C GLU A 19 -8.94 -3.84 -7.29
N GLN A 20 -9.04 -4.95 -6.56
CA GLN A 20 -8.79 -6.28 -7.10
C GLN A 20 -9.81 -6.65 -8.18
N GLU A 21 -11.09 -6.32 -8.00
CA GLU A 21 -12.12 -6.52 -9.03
C GLU A 21 -11.84 -5.67 -10.28
N GLN A 22 -11.36 -4.44 -10.12
CA GLN A 22 -11.07 -3.53 -11.23
C GLN A 22 -9.83 -3.93 -12.05
N TYR A 23 -8.74 -4.33 -11.38
CA TYR A 23 -7.44 -4.59 -12.02
C TYR A 23 -7.11 -6.09 -12.13
N GLY A 24 -7.94 -6.97 -11.57
CA GLY A 24 -7.74 -8.43 -11.55
C GLY A 24 -6.62 -8.90 -10.62
N ARG A 25 -5.96 -7.99 -9.89
CA ARG A 25 -4.82 -8.28 -9.01
C ARG A 25 -4.85 -7.38 -7.77
N PRO A 26 -4.34 -7.85 -6.62
CA PRO A 26 -4.31 -7.04 -5.41
C PRO A 26 -3.48 -5.78 -5.66
N SER A 27 -3.98 -4.66 -5.15
CA SER A 27 -3.30 -3.38 -5.25
C SER A 27 -3.77 -2.42 -4.16
N PRO A 28 -2.88 -1.60 -3.58
CA PRO A 28 -3.27 -0.62 -2.57
C PRO A 28 -4.14 0.47 -3.19
N SER A 29 -5.23 0.81 -2.51
CA SER A 29 -6.18 1.81 -2.96
C SER A 29 -5.63 3.23 -2.77
N ARG A 30 -6.02 4.15 -3.66
CA ARG A 30 -5.60 5.56 -3.54
C ARG A 30 -6.03 6.19 -2.22
N GLU A 31 -7.26 5.91 -1.79
CA GLU A 31 -7.83 6.39 -0.52
C GLU A 31 -6.99 5.93 0.67
N PHE A 32 -6.64 4.64 0.71
CA PHE A 32 -5.76 4.09 1.76
C PHE A 32 -4.38 4.74 1.77
N ILE A 33 -3.75 4.90 0.60
CA ILE A 33 -2.42 5.54 0.48
C ILE A 33 -2.48 6.98 1.00
N LEU A 34 -3.47 7.76 0.57
CA LEU A 34 -3.63 9.15 0.99
C LEU A 34 -3.90 9.27 2.49
N GLN A 35 -4.83 8.47 3.03
CA GLN A 35 -5.10 8.45 4.47
C GLN A 35 -3.85 8.08 5.26
N TYR A 36 -3.09 7.07 4.82
CA TYR A 36 -1.88 6.64 5.51
C TYR A 36 -0.80 7.74 5.54
N LEU A 37 -0.62 8.46 4.42
CA LEU A 37 0.30 9.58 4.33
C LEU A 37 -0.16 10.78 5.17
N GLU A 38 -1.47 11.06 5.17
CA GLU A 38 -2.09 12.14 5.94
C GLU A 38 -1.97 11.88 7.46
N GLU A 39 -2.28 10.66 7.92
CA GLU A 39 -2.14 10.29 9.34
C GLU A 39 -0.70 10.37 9.85
N ARG A 40 0.29 10.11 8.97
CA ARG A 40 1.70 10.33 9.32
C ARG A 40 2.12 11.80 9.31
N GLY A 41 1.38 12.66 8.61
CA GLY A 41 1.71 14.08 8.45
C GLY A 41 3.01 14.34 7.67
N MET A 42 3.53 13.35 6.95
CA MET A 42 4.75 13.52 6.14
C MET A 42 4.71 12.67 4.87
N PRO A 43 5.28 13.17 3.74
CA PRO A 43 5.41 12.38 2.53
C PRO A 43 6.36 11.20 2.77
N LEU A 44 5.96 10.02 2.34
CA LEU A 44 6.81 8.82 2.32
C LEU A 44 7.23 8.47 0.90
N THR A 45 8.44 7.95 0.78
CA THR A 45 8.91 7.37 -0.49
C THR A 45 8.28 6.00 -0.74
N LEU A 46 8.27 5.58 -2.01
CA LEU A 46 7.85 4.24 -2.41
C LEU A 46 8.58 3.15 -1.59
N GLU A 47 9.89 3.29 -1.42
CA GLU A 47 10.73 2.33 -0.69
C GLU A 47 10.34 2.23 0.79
N ALA A 48 10.04 3.37 1.42
CA ALA A 48 9.60 3.41 2.81
C ALA A 48 8.23 2.70 2.98
N LEU A 49 7.28 2.99 2.08
CA LEU A 49 5.96 2.33 2.10
C LEU A 49 6.09 0.82 1.84
N CYS A 50 6.89 0.44 0.85
CA CYS A 50 7.18 -0.95 0.50
C CYS A 50 7.75 -1.73 1.71
N THR A 51 8.68 -1.10 2.44
CA THR A 51 9.30 -1.68 3.64
C THR A 51 8.29 -1.82 4.78
N GLU A 52 7.54 -0.76 5.10
CA GLU A 52 6.57 -0.75 6.20
C GLU A 52 5.42 -1.74 5.96
N TRP A 53 4.98 -1.87 4.71
CA TRP A 53 3.89 -2.75 4.30
C TRP A 53 4.36 -4.16 3.92
N SER A 54 5.68 -4.43 3.99
CA SER A 54 6.29 -5.70 3.57
C SER A 54 5.82 -6.13 2.17
N MET A 55 5.82 -5.18 1.22
CA MET A 55 5.53 -5.47 -0.17
C MET A 55 6.77 -6.08 -0.81
N GLU A 56 6.64 -7.31 -1.29
CA GLU A 56 7.73 -8.04 -1.96
C GLU A 56 7.35 -8.37 -3.42
N GLU A 57 6.05 -8.33 -3.74
CA GLU A 57 5.55 -8.65 -5.08
C GLU A 57 5.75 -7.46 -6.03
N SER A 58 6.47 -7.70 -7.13
CA SER A 58 6.85 -6.65 -8.09
C SER A 58 5.64 -5.91 -8.67
N TRP A 59 4.52 -6.61 -8.86
CA TRP A 59 3.27 -6.03 -9.33
C TRP A 59 2.68 -5.04 -8.34
N GLU A 60 2.61 -5.39 -7.04
CA GLU A 60 2.06 -4.51 -6.01
C GLU A 60 2.91 -3.23 -5.87
N VAL A 61 4.24 -3.38 -5.94
CA VAL A 61 5.19 -2.26 -5.90
C VAL A 61 5.00 -1.34 -7.11
N GLU A 62 4.84 -1.90 -8.32
CA GLU A 62 4.56 -1.11 -9.52
C GLU A 62 3.23 -0.36 -9.40
N ALA A 63 2.19 -1.05 -8.92
CA ALA A 63 0.87 -0.48 -8.75
C ALA A 63 0.86 0.68 -7.73
N LEU A 64 1.63 0.56 -6.65
CA LEU A 64 1.86 1.64 -5.69
C LEU A 64 2.63 2.80 -6.33
N SER A 65 3.73 2.52 -7.03
CA SER A 65 4.54 3.52 -7.73
C SER A 65 3.73 4.35 -8.72
N ARG A 66 2.89 3.70 -9.52
CA ARG A 66 2.00 4.39 -10.48
C ARG A 66 0.99 5.29 -9.80
N ARG A 67 0.46 4.88 -8.65
CA ARG A 67 -0.46 5.70 -7.85
C ARG A 67 0.24 6.91 -7.25
N LEU A 68 1.41 6.72 -6.64
CA LEU A 68 2.19 7.82 -6.07
C LEU A 68 2.58 8.88 -7.13
N ARG A 69 2.81 8.47 -8.38
CA ARG A 69 3.10 9.39 -9.50
C ARG A 69 1.87 10.16 -10.02
N ALA A 70 0.67 9.66 -9.74
CA ALA A 70 -0.58 10.23 -10.22
C ALA A 70 -1.29 11.11 -9.18
N MET A 71 -0.76 11.15 -7.95
CA MET A 71 -1.23 12.00 -6.85
C MET A 71 -0.41 13.28 -6.80
#